data_AF-A0A923AL89-F1
#
_entry.id   AF-A0A923AL89-F1
#
_cell.length_a   1.000
_cell.length_b   1.000
_cell.length_c   1.000
_cell.angle_alpha   90.00
_cell.angle_beta   90.00
_cell.angle_gamma   90.00
#
_symmetry.space_group_name_H-M   'P 1'
#
loop_
_entity.id
_entity.type
_entity.pdbx_description
1 polymer ?
#
loop_
_entity_poly.entity_id
_entity_poly.type
_entity_poly.pdbx_seq_one_letter_code
_entity_poly.pdbx_strand_id
1 'polypeptide(L)'
;MPGGGEVREIEGQHRPGQACAEAKGERTEQHGPQRSIHRREGYRTCGPARIIPVRRGALGVSGAAPRRRAPVSHVAIVTDSASDIAPARAAELGISVVPLVVNFGLETFKAGIELSTDEFWRRMTAPSAPFPTTAASAPGDFKAAYDAAFAAGAEAIVSVHVASTLSGTIKSAEIAKGMLPDREILIVDSMGASMGEGLLAELAAGMARLGVGAAEIARVCEERRTDVATIVALDTLEYLKRGGRISGAQAAIGTLLSVKPIIEVKEGKVETVDRVRTRGKARERLIELVCTRSIERLSILHTTNAEVEAFREQLLPRVPGGIDPVNVTIDLVGPSVGPHLGPGCVGAVALYRHD
;
A
#
# COMPACT_ATOMS: atom_id res chain seq x y z
N MET A 1 -50.44 -38.74 20.76
CA MET A 1 -50.21 -40.20 20.79
C MET A 1 -48.82 -40.47 20.22
N PRO A 2 -48.02 -41.33 20.86
CA PRO A 2 -46.62 -41.01 21.19
C PRO A 2 -45.59 -41.96 20.57
N GLY A 3 -44.31 -41.64 20.77
CA GLY A 3 -43.16 -42.53 20.61
C GLY A 3 -41.90 -41.69 20.30
N GLY A 4 -40.92 -41.47 21.18
CA GLY A 4 -40.50 -42.25 22.34
C GLY A 4 -39.29 -43.10 21.97
N GLY A 5 -38.13 -42.78 22.55
CA GLY A 5 -36.89 -43.57 22.51
C GLY A 5 -35.71 -42.76 21.97
N GLU A 6 -34.51 -42.76 22.55
CA GLU A 6 -34.01 -43.32 23.80
C GLU A 6 -32.65 -42.63 23.98
N VAL A 7 -32.42 -41.97 25.12
CA VAL A 7 -31.11 -41.45 25.50
C VAL A 7 -30.37 -42.60 26.16
N ARG A 8 -29.17 -42.94 25.66
CA ARG A 8 -28.22 -43.79 26.38
C ARG A 8 -26.89 -43.06 26.51
N GLU A 9 -26.67 -42.53 27.70
CA GLU A 9 -25.36 -42.19 28.24
C GLU A 9 -24.55 -43.48 28.42
N ILE A 10 -23.27 -43.42 28.04
CA ILE A 10 -22.26 -44.38 28.48
C ILE A 10 -21.16 -43.55 29.11
N GLU A 11 -21.10 -43.57 30.44
CA GLU A 11 -19.94 -43.18 31.24
C GLU A 11 -18.82 -44.22 31.10
N GLY A 12 -17.58 -43.74 31.07
CA GLY A 12 -16.38 -44.58 31.03
C GLY A 12 -15.09 -43.81 31.35
N GLN A 13 -14.93 -43.49 32.64
CA GLN A 13 -13.70 -43.41 33.48
C GLN A 13 -12.32 -43.35 32.79
N HIS A 14 -11.47 -42.33 33.07
CA HIS A 14 -10.35 -42.33 34.07
C HIS A 14 -9.28 -43.42 33.79
N ARG A 15 -7.96 -43.21 33.65
CA ARG A 15 -6.98 -42.29 34.27
C ARG A 15 -5.57 -42.47 33.60
N PRO A 16 -4.52 -41.72 34.02
CA PRO A 16 -3.36 -41.33 33.22
C PRO A 16 -2.04 -42.04 33.59
N GLY A 17 -0.98 -41.75 32.83
CA GLY A 17 0.42 -41.95 33.20
C GLY A 17 1.32 -41.60 32.02
N GLN A 18 2.54 -41.12 32.14
CA GLN A 18 3.36 -40.67 33.27
C GLN A 18 4.59 -40.00 32.63
N ALA A 19 5.20 -39.07 33.36
CA ALA A 19 6.32 -38.23 32.94
C ALA A 19 7.69 -38.96 32.94
N CYS A 20 8.75 -38.15 32.73
CA CYS A 20 10.20 -38.40 32.92
C CYS A 20 10.96 -38.99 31.71
N ALA A 21 12.21 -38.62 31.42
CA ALA A 21 13.13 -37.62 31.97
C ALA A 21 14.33 -37.39 31.02
N GLU A 22 14.94 -36.21 31.19
CA GLU A 22 16.38 -35.85 31.23
C GLU A 22 17.49 -36.77 30.68
N ALA A 23 18.47 -36.17 29.98
CA ALA A 23 19.93 -36.25 30.22
C ALA A 23 20.69 -35.54 29.07
N LYS A 24 21.46 -34.45 29.27
CA LYS A 24 22.83 -34.29 29.84
C LYS A 24 23.98 -34.33 28.80
N GLY A 25 24.87 -33.34 28.92
CA GLY A 25 26.21 -33.18 28.30
C GLY A 25 26.46 -31.70 27.98
N GLU A 26 27.15 -30.83 28.76
CA GLU A 26 28.54 -30.86 29.31
C GLU A 26 29.57 -31.25 28.24
N ARG A 27 30.67 -30.56 27.90
CA ARG A 27 31.50 -29.38 28.29
C ARG A 27 32.19 -28.94 26.97
N THR A 28 32.78 -27.75 26.76
CA THR A 28 34.09 -27.31 27.29
C THR A 28 34.33 -25.82 26.99
N GLU A 29 34.91 -25.13 27.98
CA GLU A 29 35.55 -23.81 27.86
C GLU A 29 36.88 -23.89 27.08
N GLN A 30 37.31 -22.80 26.45
CA GLN A 30 38.66 -22.23 26.62
C GLN A 30 38.80 -20.80 26.04
N HIS A 31 39.51 -19.97 26.80
CA HIS A 31 39.85 -18.53 26.65
C HIS A 31 40.76 -18.24 25.43
N GLY A 32 40.63 -17.12 24.68
CA GLY A 32 41.15 -15.76 24.96
C GLY A 32 42.25 -15.37 23.93
N PRO A 33 42.77 -14.12 23.80
CA PRO A 33 42.46 -12.89 24.56
C PRO A 33 42.21 -11.62 23.71
N GLN A 34 41.63 -10.63 24.38
CA GLN A 34 41.57 -9.22 23.98
C GLN A 34 42.95 -8.52 24.15
N ARG A 35 43.27 -7.56 23.28
CA ARG A 35 44.20 -6.45 23.59
C ARG A 35 43.69 -5.14 23.00
N SER A 36 43.26 -4.26 23.89
CA SER A 36 43.30 -2.79 23.75
C SER A 36 44.75 -2.30 23.64
N ILE A 37 45.00 -1.12 23.05
CA ILE A 37 45.82 0.00 23.59
C ILE A 37 46.16 1.06 22.52
N HIS A 38 45.93 2.33 22.90
CA HIS A 38 46.56 3.61 22.49
C HIS A 38 46.18 4.39 21.22
N ARG A 39 45.38 5.45 21.50
CA ARG A 39 45.57 6.86 21.09
C ARG A 39 47.03 7.24 20.85
N ARG A 40 47.31 7.91 19.72
CA ARG A 40 48.27 9.02 19.64
C ARG A 40 47.80 10.08 18.64
N GLU A 41 47.53 11.27 19.16
CA GLU A 41 47.43 12.54 18.42
C GLU A 41 48.79 12.89 17.81
N GLY A 42 48.78 13.34 16.55
CA GLY A 42 49.94 13.86 15.86
C GLY A 42 49.55 15.09 15.04
N TYR A 43 49.71 16.27 15.64
CA TYR A 43 49.59 17.56 14.97
C TYR A 43 50.69 17.69 13.91
N ARG A 44 50.31 17.97 12.66
CA ARG A 44 51.24 18.41 11.61
C ARG A 44 51.37 19.93 11.65
N THR A 45 52.60 20.39 11.80
CA THR A 45 53.02 21.79 11.77
C THR A 45 53.00 22.34 10.34
N CYS A 46 52.29 23.45 10.11
CA CYS A 46 52.33 24.23 8.88
C CYS A 46 53.63 25.05 8.78
N GLY A 47 54.29 25.00 7.61
CA GLY A 47 55.42 25.87 7.23
C GLY A 47 54.97 27.25 6.73
N PRO A 48 55.90 28.21 6.59
CA PRO A 48 55.59 29.64 6.57
C PRO A 48 55.03 30.15 5.24
N ALA A 49 54.06 31.05 5.36
CA ALA A 49 53.39 31.76 4.29
C ALA A 49 54.31 32.77 3.58
N ARG A 50 54.30 32.75 2.23
CA ARG A 50 54.84 33.84 1.41
C ARG A 50 53.71 34.78 0.99
N ILE A 51 53.87 36.05 1.31
CA ILE A 51 52.97 37.15 0.96
C ILE A 51 53.33 37.63 -0.45
N ILE A 52 52.35 37.64 -1.38
CA ILE A 52 52.45 38.25 -2.71
C ILE A 52 51.45 39.42 -2.75
N PRO A 53 51.84 40.64 -3.17
CA PRO A 53 50.91 41.76 -3.22
C PRO A 53 50.08 41.71 -4.51
N VAL A 54 48.75 41.70 -4.38
CA VAL A 54 47.84 41.84 -5.52
C VAL A 54 47.40 43.30 -5.64
N ARG A 55 47.71 43.90 -6.79
CA ARG A 55 47.28 45.24 -7.19
C ARG A 55 45.75 45.34 -7.24
N ARG A 56 45.20 46.45 -6.71
CA ARG A 56 43.81 46.86 -6.89
C ARG A 56 43.48 47.04 -8.37
N GLY A 57 42.63 46.17 -8.90
CA GLY A 57 41.91 46.38 -10.16
C GLY A 57 40.43 46.57 -9.85
N ALA A 58 39.90 47.75 -10.18
CA ALA A 58 38.48 48.04 -10.12
C ALA A 58 37.75 47.32 -11.26
N LEU A 59 36.77 46.48 -10.91
CA LEU A 59 35.76 46.00 -11.85
C LEU A 59 34.39 46.10 -11.16
N GLY A 60 33.55 46.95 -11.73
CA GLY A 60 32.18 47.19 -11.28
C GLY A 60 31.36 45.91 -11.34
N VAL A 61 30.73 45.59 -10.21
CA VAL A 61 29.77 44.49 -10.13
C VAL A 61 28.45 45.04 -10.67
N SER A 62 28.14 44.69 -11.91
CA SER A 62 26.79 44.84 -12.48
C SER A 62 25.81 44.09 -11.57
N GLY A 63 24.84 44.82 -11.02
CA GLY A 63 23.77 44.26 -10.21
C GLY A 63 22.92 43.32 -11.06
N ALA A 64 23.20 42.03 -10.99
CA ALA A 64 22.32 41.01 -11.51
C ALA A 64 21.01 41.07 -10.72
N ALA A 65 19.93 41.51 -11.38
CA ALA A 65 18.58 41.45 -10.84
C ALA A 65 18.29 40.01 -10.35
N PRO A 66 17.57 39.83 -9.23
CA PRO A 66 17.20 38.51 -8.78
C PRO A 66 16.41 37.83 -9.90
N ARG A 67 16.93 36.71 -10.41
CA ARG A 67 16.14 35.84 -11.28
C ARG A 67 14.90 35.49 -10.46
N ARG A 68 13.73 35.98 -10.87
CA ARG A 68 12.45 35.48 -10.37
C ARG A 68 12.52 33.97 -10.52
N ARG A 69 12.61 33.24 -9.39
CA ARG A 69 12.26 31.82 -9.41
C ARG A 69 10.87 31.79 -10.04
N ALA A 70 10.71 31.01 -11.11
CA ALA A 70 9.38 30.70 -11.61
C ALA A 70 8.54 30.25 -10.38
N PRO A 71 7.28 30.72 -10.24
CA PRO A 71 6.44 30.28 -9.15
C PRO A 71 6.44 28.75 -9.16
N VAL A 72 6.76 28.15 -8.03
CA VAL A 72 6.68 26.70 -7.86
C VAL A 72 5.19 26.40 -7.94
N SER A 73 4.74 25.75 -9.01
CA SER A 73 3.32 25.43 -9.20
C SER A 73 2.84 24.61 -8.02
N HIS A 74 1.92 25.14 -7.22
CA HIS A 74 1.39 24.45 -6.05
C HIS A 74 0.31 23.47 -6.48
N VAL A 75 0.72 22.27 -6.90
CA VAL A 75 -0.20 21.18 -7.28
C VAL A 75 -0.58 20.39 -6.04
N ALA A 76 -1.88 20.31 -5.73
CA ALA A 76 -2.38 19.44 -4.67
C ALA A 76 -2.68 18.04 -5.21
N ILE A 77 -2.41 17.02 -4.39
CA ILE A 77 -2.72 15.63 -4.71
C ILE A 77 -3.93 15.18 -3.91
N VAL A 78 -4.92 14.64 -4.62
CA VAL A 78 -6.11 14.04 -4.03
C VAL A 78 -6.16 12.58 -4.44
N THR A 79 -6.61 11.72 -3.54
CA THR A 79 -6.88 10.30 -3.80
C THR A 79 -8.14 9.90 -3.02
N ASP A 80 -8.49 8.62 -3.03
CA ASP A 80 -9.58 8.10 -2.22
C ASP A 80 -9.12 6.98 -1.28
N SER A 81 -9.98 6.60 -0.33
CA SER A 81 -9.63 5.63 0.69
C SER A 81 -9.50 4.19 0.18
N ALA A 82 -9.68 3.93 -1.12
CA ALA A 82 -9.28 2.65 -1.71
C ALA A 82 -7.78 2.60 -2.03
N SER A 83 -7.02 3.69 -1.90
CA SER A 83 -5.56 3.72 -2.04
C SER A 83 -4.80 2.98 -0.93
N ASP A 84 -5.46 2.69 0.20
CA ASP A 84 -4.87 2.10 1.42
C ASP A 84 -3.66 2.86 1.99
N ILE A 85 -3.41 4.10 1.55
CA ILE A 85 -2.38 4.96 2.15
C ILE A 85 -2.76 5.24 3.61
N ALA A 86 -1.86 4.88 4.53
CA ALA A 86 -2.07 5.14 5.95
C ALA A 86 -2.26 6.65 6.22
N PRO A 87 -3.17 7.06 7.14
CA PRO A 87 -3.43 8.48 7.40
C PRO A 87 -2.19 9.30 7.75
N ALA A 88 -1.26 8.73 8.53
CA ALA A 88 0.00 9.39 8.88
C ALA A 88 0.89 9.63 7.64
N ARG A 89 0.92 8.67 6.71
CA ARG A 89 1.67 8.76 5.46
C ARG A 89 1.05 9.76 4.49
N ALA A 90 -0.27 9.75 4.36
CA ALA A 90 -1.00 10.75 3.58
C ALA A 90 -0.72 12.18 4.10
N ALA A 91 -0.76 12.38 5.42
CA ALA A 91 -0.43 13.65 6.05
C ALA A 91 1.03 14.07 5.82
N GLU A 92 1.99 13.14 5.96
CA GLU A 92 3.42 13.40 5.68
C GLU A 92 3.65 13.86 4.23
N LEU A 93 2.96 13.22 3.28
CA LEU A 93 3.10 13.51 1.85
C LEU A 93 2.28 14.72 1.37
N GLY A 94 1.35 15.22 2.20
CA GLY A 94 0.40 16.27 1.81
C GLY A 94 -0.69 15.77 0.85
N ILE A 95 -1.03 14.49 0.91
CA ILE A 95 -2.08 13.87 0.08
C ILE A 95 -3.43 13.99 0.81
N SER A 96 -4.43 14.52 0.11
CA SER A 96 -5.81 14.53 0.61
C SER A 96 -6.54 13.25 0.22
N VAL A 97 -7.14 12.55 1.18
CA VAL A 97 -7.84 11.28 0.95
C VAL A 97 -9.35 11.49 1.11
N VAL A 98 -10.12 11.23 0.05
CA VAL A 98 -11.59 11.25 0.08
C VAL A 98 -12.10 9.90 0.60
N PRO A 99 -12.88 9.86 1.70
CA PRO A 99 -13.30 8.60 2.31
C PRO A 99 -14.46 7.96 1.53
N LEU A 100 -14.25 6.76 1.00
CA LEU A 100 -15.27 5.91 0.43
C LEU A 100 -16.20 5.34 1.51
N VAL A 101 -17.35 4.84 1.08
CA VAL A 101 -18.42 4.42 1.97
C VAL A 101 -18.38 2.90 2.18
N VAL A 102 -18.50 2.48 3.45
CA VAL A 102 -18.63 1.08 3.85
C VAL A 102 -19.90 0.90 4.66
N ASN A 103 -20.71 -0.11 4.32
CA ASN A 103 -21.94 -0.42 5.03
C ASN A 103 -21.87 -1.79 5.70
N PHE A 104 -22.28 -1.87 6.96
CA PHE A 104 -22.54 -3.13 7.67
C PHE A 104 -24.05 -3.22 7.96
N GLY A 105 -24.80 -3.90 7.10
CA GLY A 105 -26.26 -3.93 7.21
C GLY A 105 -26.86 -2.53 7.01
N LEU A 106 -27.40 -1.94 8.09
CA LEU A 106 -28.00 -0.60 8.09
C LEU A 106 -27.03 0.50 8.56
N GLU A 107 -25.88 0.13 9.10
CA GLU A 107 -24.85 1.09 9.53
C GLU A 107 -23.98 1.48 8.34
N THR A 108 -23.71 2.78 8.19
CA THR A 108 -22.91 3.36 7.11
C THR A 108 -21.75 4.15 7.71
N PHE A 109 -20.56 4.00 7.13
CA PHE A 109 -19.33 4.64 7.59
C PHE A 109 -18.53 5.21 6.43
N LYS A 110 -17.86 6.34 6.68
CA LYS A 110 -16.76 6.88 5.88
C LYS A 110 -15.45 6.20 6.27
N ALA A 111 -14.89 5.40 5.36
CA ALA A 111 -13.65 4.63 5.58
C ALA A 111 -12.47 5.55 5.93
N GLY A 112 -11.73 5.20 6.98
CA GLY A 112 -10.59 5.97 7.48
C GLY A 112 -10.95 7.21 8.30
N ILE A 113 -12.23 7.61 8.35
CA ILE A 113 -12.71 8.75 9.15
C ILE A 113 -13.60 8.26 10.30
N GLU A 114 -14.70 7.57 9.96
CA GLU A 114 -15.67 7.05 10.94
C GLU A 114 -15.42 5.57 11.26
N LEU A 115 -14.67 4.89 10.40
CA LEU A 115 -14.31 3.49 10.53
C LEU A 115 -12.82 3.31 10.25
N SER A 116 -12.04 3.07 11.31
CA SER A 116 -10.61 2.76 11.18
C SER A 116 -10.40 1.36 10.59
N THR A 117 -9.20 1.10 10.06
CA THR A 117 -8.84 -0.20 9.50
C THR A 117 -8.95 -1.32 10.55
N ASP A 118 -8.48 -1.08 11.77
CA ASP A 118 -8.56 -2.07 12.86
C ASP A 118 -10.00 -2.38 13.25
N GLU A 119 -10.83 -1.33 13.39
CA GLU A 119 -12.25 -1.49 13.73
C GLU A 119 -13.02 -2.20 12.62
N PHE A 120 -12.72 -1.89 11.35
CA PHE A 120 -13.26 -2.60 10.20
C PHE A 120 -12.98 -4.09 10.28
N TRP A 121 -11.71 -4.48 10.47
CA TRP A 121 -11.34 -5.89 10.52
C TRP A 121 -11.93 -6.60 11.74
N ARG A 122 -11.99 -5.93 12.90
CA ARG A 122 -12.66 -6.44 14.11
C ARG A 122 -14.15 -6.71 13.85
N ARG A 123 -14.84 -5.80 13.17
CA ARG A 123 -16.25 -5.98 12.77
C ARG A 123 -16.42 -7.08 11.73
N MET A 124 -15.64 -7.05 10.65
CA MET A 124 -15.75 -7.98 9.53
C MET A 124 -15.53 -9.44 9.95
N THR A 125 -14.65 -9.67 10.92
CA THR A 125 -14.32 -11.01 11.43
C THR A 125 -15.15 -11.44 12.64
N ALA A 126 -16.03 -10.57 13.15
CA ALA A 126 -16.90 -10.91 14.27
C ALA A 126 -17.92 -11.99 13.86
N PRO A 127 -18.26 -12.93 14.76
CA PRO A 127 -19.30 -13.92 14.50
C PRO A 127 -20.61 -13.25 14.08
N SER A 128 -21.23 -13.75 13.00
CA SER A 128 -22.51 -13.27 12.46
C SER A 128 -22.52 -11.80 11.98
N ALA A 129 -21.36 -11.17 11.76
CA ALA A 129 -21.30 -9.85 11.16
C ALA A 129 -21.98 -9.84 9.78
N PRO A 130 -22.85 -8.84 9.48
CA PRO A 130 -23.34 -8.64 8.13
C PRO A 130 -22.18 -8.47 7.16
N PHE A 131 -22.30 -9.01 5.95
CA PHE A 131 -21.26 -8.83 4.95
C PHE A 131 -21.15 -7.36 4.55
N PRO A 132 -19.95 -6.76 4.64
CA PRO A 132 -19.80 -5.37 4.31
C PRO A 132 -20.00 -5.12 2.81
N THR A 133 -20.70 -4.05 2.46
CA THR A 133 -20.77 -3.56 1.09
C THR A 133 -20.08 -2.21 1.00
N THR A 134 -19.58 -1.86 -0.19
CA THR A 134 -18.90 -0.58 -0.41
C THR A 134 -19.55 0.22 -1.51
N ALA A 135 -19.43 1.55 -1.42
CA ALA A 135 -19.86 2.49 -2.44
C ALA A 135 -18.85 3.63 -2.59
N ALA A 136 -18.81 4.22 -3.79
CA ALA A 136 -18.11 5.48 -4.00
C ALA A 136 -18.74 6.59 -3.13
N SER A 137 -17.94 7.57 -2.72
CA SER A 137 -18.44 8.77 -2.04
C SER A 137 -19.27 9.63 -2.99
N ALA A 138 -20.11 10.51 -2.44
CA ALA A 138 -20.89 11.42 -3.27
C ALA A 138 -19.96 12.45 -3.95
N PRO A 139 -20.34 12.99 -5.13
CA PRO A 139 -19.60 14.08 -5.76
C PRO A 139 -19.35 15.28 -4.83
N GLY A 140 -20.26 15.54 -3.88
CA GLY A 140 -20.08 16.59 -2.88
C GLY A 140 -18.87 16.39 -1.96
N ASP A 141 -18.49 15.15 -1.65
CA ASP A 141 -17.31 14.85 -0.83
C ASP A 141 -16.01 15.17 -1.59
N PHE A 142 -15.95 14.83 -2.88
CA PHE A 142 -14.83 15.21 -3.76
C PHE A 142 -14.74 16.72 -3.94
N LYS A 143 -15.88 17.38 -4.18
CA LYS A 143 -15.92 18.85 -4.30
C LYS A 143 -15.40 19.52 -3.04
N ALA A 144 -15.77 19.05 -1.85
CA ALA A 144 -15.29 19.60 -0.59
C ALA A 144 -13.76 19.46 -0.45
N ALA A 145 -13.20 18.31 -0.85
CA ALA A 145 -11.74 18.13 -0.87
C ALA A 145 -11.06 19.07 -1.87
N TYR A 146 -11.64 19.25 -3.06
CA TYR A 146 -11.11 20.17 -4.07
C TYR A 146 -11.17 21.63 -3.63
N ASP A 147 -12.30 22.08 -3.08
CA ASP A 147 -12.45 23.43 -2.52
C ASP A 147 -11.42 23.69 -1.42
N ALA A 148 -11.20 22.71 -0.53
CA ALA A 148 -10.20 22.83 0.54
C ALA A 148 -8.77 22.97 -0.01
N ALA A 149 -8.41 22.20 -1.04
CA ALA A 149 -7.11 22.30 -1.69
C ALA A 149 -6.89 23.68 -2.35
N PHE A 150 -7.88 24.20 -3.08
CA PHE A 150 -7.81 25.55 -3.66
C PHE A 150 -7.78 26.65 -2.61
N ALA A 151 -8.54 26.51 -1.52
CA ALA A 151 -8.52 27.45 -0.40
C ALA A 151 -7.16 27.46 0.32
N ALA A 152 -6.46 26.33 0.34
CA ALA A 152 -5.10 26.20 0.85
C ALA A 152 -4.02 26.76 -0.12
N GLY A 153 -4.41 27.29 -1.28
CA GLY A 153 -3.51 27.95 -2.23
C GLY A 153 -3.03 27.06 -3.38
N ALA A 154 -3.63 25.89 -3.60
CA ALA A 154 -3.35 25.12 -4.81
C ALA A 154 -3.76 25.88 -6.07
N GLU A 155 -2.94 25.79 -7.11
CA GLU A 155 -3.24 26.33 -8.44
C GLU A 155 -3.95 25.28 -9.30
N ALA A 156 -3.62 24.00 -9.07
CA ALA A 156 -4.19 22.86 -9.77
C ALA A 156 -4.25 21.63 -8.84
N ILE A 157 -5.09 20.66 -9.22
CA ILE A 157 -5.25 19.38 -8.52
C ILE A 157 -4.96 18.23 -9.47
N VAL A 158 -4.18 17.25 -9.03
CA VAL A 158 -4.15 15.91 -9.63
C VAL A 158 -4.85 14.94 -8.68
N SER A 159 -5.89 14.28 -9.18
CA SER A 159 -6.79 13.42 -8.40
C SER A 159 -6.67 11.97 -8.89
N VAL A 160 -5.89 11.15 -8.18
CA VAL A 160 -5.57 9.75 -8.54
C VAL A 160 -6.50 8.80 -7.82
N HIS A 161 -7.26 7.98 -8.56
CA HIS A 161 -8.35 7.20 -8.00
C HIS A 161 -8.31 5.72 -8.37
N VAL A 162 -9.00 4.93 -7.55
CA VAL A 162 -9.26 3.51 -7.81
C VAL A 162 -9.87 3.30 -9.20
N ALA A 163 -9.50 2.18 -9.83
CA ALA A 163 -9.90 1.84 -11.19
C ALA A 163 -11.40 2.07 -11.46
N SER A 164 -11.72 2.75 -12.57
CA SER A 164 -13.11 3.02 -12.99
C SER A 164 -13.93 1.73 -13.19
N THR A 165 -13.26 0.62 -13.48
CA THR A 165 -13.83 -0.72 -13.63
C THR A 165 -14.19 -1.40 -12.30
N LEU A 166 -13.64 -0.92 -11.17
CA LEU A 166 -13.88 -1.49 -9.83
C LEU A 166 -14.84 -0.64 -9.00
N SER A 167 -14.89 0.67 -9.26
CA SER A 167 -15.69 1.64 -8.50
C SER A 167 -16.24 2.78 -9.36
N GLY A 168 -17.37 3.36 -8.94
CA GLY A 168 -17.89 4.61 -9.47
C GLY A 168 -17.17 5.88 -8.98
N THR A 169 -16.01 5.73 -8.32
CA THR A 169 -15.25 6.83 -7.72
C THR A 169 -14.87 7.90 -8.75
N ILE A 170 -14.28 7.49 -9.87
CA ILE A 170 -13.88 8.42 -10.95
C ILE A 170 -15.08 9.20 -11.49
N LYS A 171 -16.23 8.53 -11.66
CA LYS A 171 -17.46 9.23 -12.09
C LYS A 171 -17.86 10.31 -11.08
N SER A 172 -17.74 10.05 -9.79
CA SER A 172 -18.08 11.03 -8.73
C SER A 172 -17.10 12.20 -8.71
N ALA A 173 -15.80 11.92 -8.88
CA ALA A 173 -14.75 12.92 -9.01
C ALA A 173 -14.93 13.81 -10.25
N GLU A 174 -15.28 13.23 -11.40
CA GLU A 174 -15.57 13.99 -12.63
C GLU A 174 -16.80 14.90 -12.49
N ILE A 175 -17.86 14.42 -11.84
CA ILE A 175 -19.02 15.27 -11.53
C ILE A 175 -18.59 16.45 -10.64
N ALA A 176 -17.79 16.19 -9.60
CA ALA A 176 -17.29 17.22 -8.71
C ALA A 176 -16.41 18.25 -9.43
N LYS A 177 -15.54 17.80 -10.34
CA LYS A 177 -14.77 18.67 -11.24
C LYS A 177 -15.68 19.54 -12.10
N GLY A 178 -16.75 18.98 -12.68
CA GLY A 178 -17.74 19.73 -13.46
C GLY A 178 -18.48 20.83 -12.67
N MET A 179 -18.50 20.74 -11.33
CA MET A 179 -19.04 21.77 -10.44
C MET A 179 -18.06 22.93 -10.19
N LEU A 180 -16.81 22.82 -10.67
CA LEU A 180 -15.71 23.78 -10.50
C LEU A 180 -15.08 24.15 -11.85
N PRO A 181 -15.83 24.71 -12.81
CA PRO A 181 -15.38 24.87 -14.21
C PRO A 181 -14.17 25.80 -14.39
N ASP A 182 -13.92 26.72 -13.45
CA ASP A 182 -12.81 27.67 -13.49
C ASP A 182 -11.53 27.14 -12.80
N ARG A 183 -11.53 25.87 -12.38
CA ARG A 183 -10.43 25.25 -11.63
C ARG A 183 -9.76 24.15 -12.44
N GLU A 184 -8.43 24.11 -12.40
CA GLU A 184 -7.66 23.04 -13.05
C GLU A 184 -7.65 21.79 -12.17
N ILE A 185 -8.39 20.76 -12.60
CA ILE A 185 -8.47 19.46 -11.92
C ILE A 185 -8.26 18.36 -12.96
N LEU A 186 -7.22 17.55 -12.76
CA LEU A 186 -6.87 16.42 -13.62
C LEU A 186 -7.20 15.13 -12.87
N ILE A 187 -8.19 14.39 -13.37
CA ILE A 187 -8.59 13.11 -12.81
C ILE A 187 -7.77 12.02 -13.48
N VAL A 188 -7.13 11.16 -12.68
CA VAL A 188 -6.28 10.05 -13.16
C VAL A 188 -6.93 8.73 -12.74
N ASP A 189 -7.22 7.89 -13.74
CA ASP A 189 -7.56 6.49 -13.50
C ASP A 189 -6.29 5.68 -13.26
N SER A 190 -6.09 5.25 -12.01
CA SER A 190 -4.92 4.43 -11.64
C SER A 190 -4.91 3.06 -12.31
N MET A 191 -6.06 2.57 -12.80
CA MET A 191 -6.27 1.17 -13.21
C MET A 191 -5.87 0.15 -12.13
N GLY A 192 -5.76 0.59 -10.88
CA GLY A 192 -5.40 -0.20 -9.72
C GLY A 192 -6.40 -0.07 -8.58
N ALA A 193 -6.07 -0.67 -7.46
CA ALA A 193 -6.74 -0.53 -6.18
C ALA A 193 -5.72 -0.76 -5.07
N SER A 194 -6.06 -0.43 -3.83
CA SER A 194 -5.12 -0.50 -2.70
C SER A 194 -3.84 0.28 -3.03
N MET A 195 -2.70 -0.20 -2.57
CA MET A 195 -1.41 0.43 -2.87
C MET A 195 -1.04 0.45 -4.36
N GLY A 196 -1.78 -0.23 -5.25
CA GLY A 196 -1.64 -0.03 -6.69
C GLY A 196 -2.02 1.39 -7.13
N GLU A 197 -3.08 1.93 -6.56
CA GLU A 197 -3.43 3.36 -6.64
C GLU A 197 -2.51 4.19 -5.74
N GLY A 198 -2.27 3.71 -4.51
CA GLY A 198 -1.50 4.44 -3.51
C GLY A 198 -0.09 4.81 -3.96
N LEU A 199 0.65 3.88 -4.58
CA LEU A 199 2.00 4.15 -5.09
C LEU A 199 2.03 5.21 -6.21
N LEU A 200 0.98 5.31 -7.03
CA LEU A 200 0.85 6.38 -8.02
C LEU A 200 0.54 7.73 -7.37
N ALA A 201 -0.32 7.75 -6.33
CA ALA A 201 -0.57 8.96 -5.56
C ALA A 201 0.68 9.44 -4.81
N GLU A 202 1.50 8.53 -4.25
CA GLU A 202 2.79 8.87 -3.65
C GLU A 202 3.79 9.42 -4.67
N LEU A 203 3.85 8.82 -5.87
CA LEU A 203 4.65 9.31 -6.98
C LEU A 203 4.23 10.75 -7.36
N ALA A 204 2.93 10.98 -7.52
CA ALA A 204 2.37 12.29 -7.83
C ALA A 204 2.73 13.33 -6.76
N ALA A 205 2.63 12.97 -5.47
CA ALA A 205 3.00 13.85 -4.37
C ALA A 205 4.50 14.16 -4.36
N GLY A 206 5.34 13.19 -4.69
CA GLY A 206 6.78 13.39 -4.89
C GLY A 206 7.08 14.42 -5.98
N MET A 207 6.42 14.30 -7.13
CA MET A 207 6.59 15.21 -8.26
C MET A 207 6.05 16.62 -7.95
N ALA A 208 4.91 16.73 -7.29
CA ALA A 208 4.34 18.00 -6.86
C ALA A 208 5.29 18.77 -5.93
N ARG A 209 5.92 18.08 -4.96
CA ARG A 209 6.95 18.69 -4.08
C ARG A 209 8.19 19.18 -4.84
N LEU A 210 8.49 18.58 -5.99
CA LEU A 210 9.58 19.02 -6.87
C LEU A 210 9.16 20.18 -7.80
N GLY A 211 7.92 20.65 -7.70
CA GLY A 211 7.39 21.74 -8.51
C GLY A 211 7.05 21.36 -9.95
N VAL A 212 6.79 20.06 -10.20
CA VAL A 212 6.32 19.61 -11.51
C VAL A 212 4.87 20.06 -11.71
N GLY A 213 4.52 20.51 -12.92
CA GLY A 213 3.18 20.99 -13.26
C GLY A 213 2.14 19.85 -13.33
N ALA A 214 0.87 20.18 -13.08
CA ALA A 214 -0.19 19.19 -12.92
C ALA A 214 -0.41 18.30 -14.15
N ALA A 215 -0.39 18.88 -15.36
CA ALA A 215 -0.53 18.12 -16.61
C ALA A 215 0.56 17.05 -16.78
N GLU A 216 1.80 17.38 -16.41
CA GLU A 216 2.94 16.46 -16.48
C GLU A 216 2.85 15.38 -15.40
N ILE A 217 2.43 15.74 -14.18
CA ILE A 217 2.17 14.77 -13.11
C ILE A 217 1.10 13.76 -13.55
N ALA A 218 -0.03 14.24 -14.08
CA ALA A 218 -1.11 13.39 -14.55
C ALA A 218 -0.64 12.44 -15.66
N ARG A 219 0.06 12.97 -16.67
CA ARG A 219 0.66 12.18 -17.76
C ARG A 219 1.59 11.08 -17.23
N VAL A 220 2.51 11.42 -16.33
CA VAL A 220 3.43 10.44 -15.75
C VAL A 220 2.68 9.38 -14.93
N CYS A 221 1.62 9.74 -14.20
CA CYS A 221 0.82 8.74 -13.49
C CYS A 221 0.11 7.78 -14.46
N GLU A 222 -0.43 8.29 -15.57
CA GLU A 222 -1.07 7.47 -16.61
C GLU A 222 -0.08 6.54 -17.32
N GLU A 223 1.16 6.96 -17.51
CA GLU A 223 2.22 6.13 -18.08
C GLU A 223 2.71 5.08 -17.07
N ARG A 224 2.97 5.52 -15.84
CA ARG A 224 3.52 4.64 -14.79
C ARG A 224 2.53 3.63 -14.26
N ARG A 225 1.22 3.78 -14.49
CA ARG A 225 0.24 2.77 -14.07
C ARG A 225 0.45 1.41 -14.74
N THR A 226 1.06 1.34 -15.93
CA THR A 226 1.41 0.06 -16.57
C THR A 226 2.62 -0.61 -15.92
N ASP A 227 3.39 0.14 -15.12
CA ASP A 227 4.49 -0.38 -14.31
C ASP A 227 4.04 -0.80 -12.90
N VAL A 228 2.75 -0.67 -12.59
CA VAL A 228 2.18 -1.13 -11.33
C VAL A 228 1.59 -2.52 -11.50
N ALA A 229 1.97 -3.45 -10.64
CA ALA A 229 1.30 -4.75 -10.52
C ALA A 229 0.89 -4.99 -9.07
N THR A 230 -0.39 -5.33 -8.88
CA THR A 230 -0.91 -5.80 -7.59
C THR A 230 -1.16 -7.29 -7.70
N ILE A 231 -0.40 -8.10 -6.96
CA ILE A 231 -0.50 -9.57 -7.01
C ILE A 231 -0.68 -10.10 -5.61
N VAL A 232 -1.81 -10.78 -5.36
CA VAL A 232 -2.17 -11.25 -4.01
C VAL A 232 -2.73 -12.66 -4.05
N ALA A 233 -2.40 -13.44 -3.02
CA ALA A 233 -3.02 -14.73 -2.73
C ALA A 233 -4.17 -14.54 -1.74
N LEU A 234 -5.32 -15.12 -2.04
CA LEU A 234 -6.50 -15.08 -1.18
C LEU A 234 -6.76 -16.46 -0.56
N ASP A 235 -7.53 -16.47 0.53
CA ASP A 235 -8.03 -17.72 1.09
C ASP A 235 -9.20 -18.30 0.29
N THR A 236 -9.99 -17.44 -0.36
CA THR A 236 -11.14 -17.81 -1.21
C THR A 236 -11.52 -16.66 -2.15
N LEU A 237 -12.15 -16.97 -3.29
CA LEU A 237 -12.74 -15.99 -4.21
C LEU A 237 -14.13 -15.50 -3.78
N GLU A 238 -14.71 -16.06 -2.70
CA GLU A 238 -16.07 -15.75 -2.28
C GLU A 238 -16.27 -14.26 -1.97
N TYR A 239 -15.28 -13.58 -1.40
CA TYR A 239 -15.36 -12.15 -1.08
C TYR A 239 -15.44 -11.29 -2.34
N LEU A 240 -14.59 -11.55 -3.34
CA LEU A 240 -14.66 -10.89 -4.65
C LEU A 240 -15.99 -11.15 -5.33
N LYS A 241 -16.51 -12.38 -5.21
CA LYS A 241 -17.80 -12.79 -5.78
C LYS A 241 -18.95 -11.99 -5.18
N ARG A 242 -19.04 -11.98 -3.84
CA ARG A 242 -20.09 -11.25 -3.09
C ARG A 242 -19.98 -9.75 -3.28
N GLY A 243 -18.75 -9.24 -3.40
CA GLY A 243 -18.47 -7.85 -3.72
C GLY A 243 -18.76 -7.48 -5.18
N GLY A 244 -18.92 -8.45 -6.09
CA GLY A 244 -19.19 -8.20 -7.51
C GLY A 244 -17.98 -7.77 -8.35
N ARG A 245 -16.76 -7.82 -7.78
CA ARG A 245 -15.50 -7.41 -8.44
C ARG A 245 -14.73 -8.60 -9.04
N ILE A 246 -15.40 -9.73 -9.21
CA ILE A 246 -14.80 -10.98 -9.67
C ILE A 246 -14.79 -11.15 -11.20
N SER A 247 -15.29 -10.20 -11.99
CA SER A 247 -15.59 -10.40 -13.43
C SER A 247 -14.47 -11.09 -14.24
N GLY A 248 -13.21 -10.69 -14.09
CA GLY A 248 -12.06 -11.35 -14.75
C GLY A 248 -11.60 -12.67 -14.11
N ALA A 249 -12.02 -12.94 -12.87
CA ALA A 249 -11.73 -14.16 -12.12
C ALA A 249 -12.93 -15.15 -12.08
N GLN A 250 -14.02 -14.87 -12.81
CA GLN A 250 -15.23 -15.71 -12.82
C GLN A 250 -14.97 -17.15 -13.29
N ALA A 251 -14.06 -17.34 -14.25
CA ALA A 251 -13.70 -18.67 -14.75
C ALA A 251 -13.03 -19.57 -13.70
N ALA A 252 -12.55 -19.00 -12.60
CA ALA A 252 -11.99 -19.74 -11.47
C ALA A 252 -13.05 -20.16 -10.43
N ILE A 253 -14.31 -19.72 -10.58
CA ILE A 253 -15.45 -20.10 -9.73
C ILE A 253 -15.98 -21.47 -10.21
N GLY A 254 -15.24 -22.53 -9.91
CA GLY A 254 -15.60 -23.90 -10.26
C GLY A 254 -14.59 -24.93 -9.75
N THR A 255 -15.06 -26.16 -9.54
CA THR A 255 -14.33 -27.42 -9.21
C THR A 255 -13.47 -27.50 -7.93
N LEU A 256 -13.34 -26.46 -7.11
CA LEU A 256 -12.22 -26.38 -6.16
C LEU A 256 -12.61 -26.27 -4.67
N LEU A 257 -12.62 -27.41 -3.97
CA LEU A 257 -12.38 -27.44 -2.53
C LEU A 257 -10.86 -27.32 -2.28
N SER A 258 -10.46 -26.47 -1.33
CA SER A 258 -9.09 -26.44 -0.75
C SER A 258 -7.95 -25.91 -1.63
N VAL A 259 -8.16 -24.85 -2.45
CA VAL A 259 -7.04 -24.09 -3.05
C VAL A 259 -7.00 -22.63 -2.57
N LYS A 260 -5.84 -22.02 -2.73
CA LYS A 260 -5.54 -20.59 -2.56
C LYS A 260 -5.43 -19.96 -3.95
N PRO A 261 -6.43 -19.18 -4.40
CA PRO A 261 -6.33 -18.42 -5.63
C PRO A 261 -5.26 -17.32 -5.51
N ILE A 262 -4.52 -17.09 -6.59
CA ILE A 262 -3.64 -15.94 -6.75
C ILE A 262 -4.25 -15.07 -7.83
N ILE A 263 -4.48 -13.81 -7.51
CA ILE A 263 -5.05 -12.83 -8.42
C ILE A 263 -4.03 -11.74 -8.75
N GLU A 264 -4.24 -11.10 -9.88
CA GLU A 264 -3.58 -9.86 -10.29
C GLU A 264 -4.64 -8.80 -10.58
N VAL A 265 -4.36 -7.55 -10.21
CA VAL A 265 -5.09 -6.39 -10.77
C VAL A 265 -4.32 -5.90 -11.99
N LYS A 266 -4.88 -6.15 -13.17
CA LYS A 266 -4.29 -5.79 -14.46
C LYS A 266 -5.30 -5.02 -15.29
N GLU A 267 -4.90 -3.88 -15.82
CA GLU A 267 -5.77 -3.00 -16.62
C GLU A 267 -7.11 -2.70 -15.92
N GLY A 268 -7.08 -2.46 -14.60
CA GLY A 268 -8.26 -2.17 -13.79
C GLY A 268 -9.14 -3.39 -13.47
N LYS A 269 -8.78 -4.60 -13.90
CA LYS A 269 -9.58 -5.80 -13.69
C LYS A 269 -8.89 -6.78 -12.77
N VAL A 270 -9.69 -7.50 -11.99
CA VAL A 270 -9.21 -8.60 -11.16
C VAL A 270 -9.21 -9.88 -12.00
N GLU A 271 -8.03 -10.43 -12.24
CA GLU A 271 -7.83 -11.68 -12.98
C GLU A 271 -7.19 -12.75 -12.09
N THR A 272 -7.54 -14.02 -12.31
CA THR A 272 -6.86 -15.13 -11.61
C THR A 272 -5.64 -15.55 -12.42
N VAL A 273 -4.45 -15.43 -11.82
CA VAL A 273 -3.18 -15.77 -12.47
C VAL A 273 -2.69 -17.17 -12.11
N ASP A 274 -3.03 -17.68 -10.92
CA ASP A 274 -2.66 -19.05 -10.51
C ASP A 274 -3.56 -19.59 -9.39
N ARG A 275 -3.45 -20.89 -9.11
CA ARG A 275 -4.17 -21.60 -8.06
C ARG A 275 -3.27 -22.67 -7.44
N VAL A 276 -2.99 -22.53 -6.15
CA VAL A 276 -2.11 -23.46 -5.42
C VAL A 276 -2.78 -24.02 -4.18
N ARG A 277 -2.33 -25.16 -3.65
CA ARG A 277 -3.03 -25.87 -2.56
C ARG A 277 -2.70 -25.37 -1.15
N THR A 278 -1.52 -24.78 -0.94
CA THR A 278 -1.03 -24.44 0.41
C THR A 278 -0.54 -23.00 0.47
N ARG A 279 -0.54 -22.41 1.67
CA ARG A 279 -0.06 -21.04 1.91
C ARG A 279 1.43 -20.89 1.56
N GLY A 280 2.25 -21.89 1.88
CA GLY A 280 3.67 -21.89 1.50
C GLY A 280 3.87 -21.86 -0.02
N LYS A 281 3.12 -22.67 -0.78
CA LYS A 281 3.17 -22.61 -2.26
C LYS A 281 2.64 -21.29 -2.82
N ALA A 282 1.67 -20.67 -2.15
CA ALA A 282 1.15 -19.36 -2.55
C ALA A 282 2.20 -18.27 -2.38
N ARG A 283 2.91 -18.25 -1.25
CA ARG A 283 4.02 -17.30 -1.03
C ARG A 283 5.14 -17.47 -2.06
N GLU A 284 5.56 -18.71 -2.31
CA GLU A 284 6.60 -18.97 -3.31
C GLU A 284 6.17 -18.45 -4.69
N ARG A 285 4.94 -18.76 -5.10
CA ARG A 285 4.41 -18.33 -6.38
C ARG A 285 4.22 -16.82 -6.49
N LEU A 286 3.81 -16.15 -5.40
CA LEU A 286 3.75 -14.69 -5.33
C LEU A 286 5.14 -14.08 -5.56
N ILE A 287 6.18 -14.62 -4.94
CA ILE A 287 7.55 -14.11 -5.12
C ILE A 287 7.99 -14.28 -6.58
N GLU A 288 7.74 -15.43 -7.20
CA GLU A 288 8.04 -15.63 -8.63
C GLU A 288 7.36 -14.62 -9.55
N LEU A 289 6.10 -14.27 -9.26
CA LEU A 289 5.31 -13.34 -10.06
C LEU A 289 5.70 -11.87 -9.84
N VAL A 290 6.06 -11.51 -8.61
CA VAL A 290 6.45 -10.13 -8.24
C VAL A 290 7.91 -9.84 -8.64
N CYS A 291 8.82 -10.80 -8.49
CA CYS A 291 10.26 -10.62 -8.72
C CYS A 291 10.66 -10.85 -10.19
N THR A 292 9.86 -10.37 -11.14
CA THR A 292 10.11 -10.56 -12.59
C THR A 292 11.07 -9.51 -13.16
N ARG A 293 11.12 -8.31 -12.57
CA ARG A 293 12.01 -7.22 -12.97
C ARG A 293 12.36 -6.31 -11.78
N SER A 294 13.24 -5.34 -12.00
CA SER A 294 13.68 -4.39 -10.97
C SER A 294 12.52 -3.58 -10.40
N ILE A 295 12.45 -3.48 -9.08
CA ILE A 295 11.36 -2.80 -8.37
C ILE A 295 11.84 -1.42 -7.89
N GLU A 296 11.05 -0.38 -8.15
CA GLU A 296 11.31 0.99 -7.65
C GLU A 296 10.72 1.16 -6.24
N ARG A 297 9.44 0.79 -6.08
CA ARG A 297 8.73 0.80 -4.79
C ARG A 297 7.94 -0.48 -4.60
N LEU A 298 7.92 -0.98 -3.37
CA LEU A 298 7.26 -2.22 -3.00
C LEU A 298 6.37 -1.99 -1.79
N SER A 299 5.09 -2.29 -1.92
CA SER A 299 4.18 -2.43 -0.78
C SER A 299 3.89 -3.91 -0.58
N ILE A 300 4.15 -4.42 0.62
CA ILE A 300 3.71 -5.76 1.02
C ILE A 300 2.31 -5.63 1.60
N LEU A 301 1.32 -6.09 0.85
CA LEU A 301 -0.08 -6.02 1.24
C LEU A 301 -0.49 -7.23 2.05
N HIS A 302 -1.29 -6.99 3.09
CA HIS A 302 -1.90 -8.06 3.84
C HIS A 302 -3.25 -7.70 4.44
N THR A 303 -3.96 -8.73 4.88
CA THR A 303 -5.17 -8.61 5.70
C THR A 303 -4.94 -9.31 7.04
N THR A 304 -5.97 -9.45 7.86
CA THR A 304 -5.88 -10.21 9.12
C THR A 304 -5.47 -11.67 8.88
N ASN A 305 -4.80 -12.28 9.86
CA ASN A 305 -4.35 -13.68 9.82
C ASN A 305 -3.39 -14.01 8.65
N ALA A 306 -2.71 -13.00 8.10
CA ALA A 306 -1.66 -13.18 7.10
C ALA A 306 -0.30 -13.46 7.77
N GLU A 307 0.49 -14.36 7.17
CA GLU A 307 1.89 -14.59 7.56
C GLU A 307 2.80 -13.53 6.89
N VAL A 308 2.52 -12.25 7.12
CA VAL A 308 3.11 -11.13 6.37
C VAL A 308 4.63 -11.00 6.56
N GLU A 309 5.12 -11.16 7.80
CA GLU A 309 6.56 -11.09 8.08
C GLU A 309 7.32 -12.24 7.40
N ALA A 310 6.78 -13.46 7.44
CA ALA A 310 7.38 -14.60 6.75
C ALA A 310 7.40 -14.39 5.22
N PHE A 311 6.37 -13.76 4.65
CA PHE A 311 6.36 -13.40 3.24
C PHE A 311 7.42 -12.34 2.92
N ARG A 312 7.55 -11.30 3.74
CA ARG A 312 8.58 -10.26 3.60
C ARG A 312 10.00 -10.83 3.64
N GLU A 313 10.30 -11.67 4.63
CA GLU A 313 11.62 -12.31 4.79
C GLU A 313 11.99 -13.17 3.58
N GLN A 314 11.02 -13.79 2.91
CA GLN A 314 11.24 -14.60 1.71
C GLN A 314 11.32 -13.76 0.42
N LEU A 315 10.54 -12.67 0.35
CA LEU A 315 10.43 -11.82 -0.83
C LEU A 315 11.66 -10.94 -1.04
N LEU A 316 12.08 -10.20 -0.02
CA LEU A 316 13.10 -9.15 -0.16
C LEU A 316 14.45 -9.67 -0.70
N PRO A 317 14.98 -10.82 -0.25
CA PRO A 317 16.24 -11.36 -0.80
C PRO A 317 16.16 -11.77 -2.27
N ARG A 318 14.96 -11.91 -2.83
CA ARG A 318 14.72 -12.37 -4.21
C ARG A 318 14.36 -11.25 -5.17
N VAL A 319 14.26 -10.00 -4.71
CA VAL A 319 14.02 -8.85 -5.58
C VAL A 319 15.23 -8.67 -6.51
N PRO A 320 15.05 -8.68 -7.84
CA PRO A 320 16.16 -8.51 -8.79
C PRO A 320 16.87 -7.17 -8.57
N GLY A 321 18.19 -7.21 -8.43
CA GLY A 321 19.00 -6.01 -8.14
C GLY A 321 18.88 -5.47 -6.72
N GLY A 322 18.09 -6.13 -5.85
CA GLY A 322 17.77 -5.66 -4.50
C GLY A 322 16.82 -4.47 -4.49
N ILE A 323 16.42 -4.08 -3.28
CA ILE A 323 15.59 -2.89 -3.04
C ILE A 323 16.03 -2.22 -1.75
N ASP A 324 16.08 -0.88 -1.76
CA ASP A 324 16.35 -0.11 -0.54
C ASP A 324 15.16 -0.26 0.43
N PRO A 325 15.38 -0.64 1.70
CA PRO A 325 14.32 -0.73 2.70
C PRO A 325 13.44 0.52 2.83
N VAL A 326 13.95 1.72 2.50
CA VAL A 326 13.15 2.97 2.51
C VAL A 326 12.03 2.97 1.46
N ASN A 327 12.14 2.14 0.43
CA ASN A 327 11.15 1.98 -0.63
C ASN A 327 10.25 0.76 -0.44
N VAL A 328 10.29 0.14 0.75
CA VAL A 328 9.46 -1.01 1.12
C VAL A 328 8.52 -0.62 2.26
N THR A 329 7.22 -0.83 2.05
CA THR A 329 6.19 -0.68 3.10
C THR A 329 5.49 -2.01 3.37
N ILE A 330 4.84 -2.11 4.52
CA ILE A 330 3.89 -3.18 4.85
C ILE A 330 2.57 -2.50 5.15
N ASP A 331 1.55 -2.80 4.37
CA ASP A 331 0.29 -2.07 4.41
C ASP A 331 -0.87 -3.04 4.67
N LEU A 332 -1.61 -2.77 5.74
CA LEU A 332 -2.83 -3.47 6.07
C LEU A 332 -3.97 -2.91 5.23
N VAL A 333 -4.60 -3.77 4.43
CA VAL A 333 -5.71 -3.40 3.54
C VAL A 333 -6.86 -2.82 4.34
N GLY A 334 -7.35 -1.66 3.90
CA GLY A 334 -8.34 -0.85 4.58
C GLY A 334 -9.79 -1.23 4.29
N PRO A 335 -10.75 -0.48 4.88
CA PRO A 335 -12.18 -0.80 4.81
C PRO A 335 -12.79 -0.73 3.40
N SER A 336 -12.18 0.03 2.48
CA SER A 336 -12.70 0.20 1.11
C SER A 336 -12.44 -1.02 0.23
N VAL A 337 -11.31 -1.71 0.46
CA VAL A 337 -10.84 -2.84 -0.35
C VAL A 337 -11.02 -4.17 0.39
N GLY A 338 -10.86 -4.18 1.71
CA GLY A 338 -10.95 -5.35 2.58
C GLY A 338 -12.19 -6.24 2.38
N PRO A 339 -13.41 -5.69 2.18
CA PRO A 339 -14.63 -6.48 1.91
C PRO A 339 -14.50 -7.42 0.71
N HIS A 340 -13.67 -7.05 -0.27
CA HIS A 340 -13.50 -7.77 -1.53
C HIS A 340 -12.38 -8.82 -1.45
N LEU A 341 -11.36 -8.60 -0.62
CA LEU A 341 -10.25 -9.57 -0.46
C LEU A 341 -10.52 -10.62 0.61
N GLY A 342 -11.27 -10.26 1.66
CA GLY A 342 -11.47 -11.12 2.82
C GLY A 342 -10.22 -11.28 3.70
N PRO A 343 -10.35 -11.98 4.84
CA PRO A 343 -9.22 -12.28 5.71
C PRO A 343 -8.25 -13.28 5.06
N GLY A 344 -7.01 -13.31 5.54
CA GLY A 344 -5.97 -14.26 5.12
C GLY A 344 -5.25 -13.93 3.82
N CYS A 345 -5.62 -12.83 3.15
CA CYS A 345 -4.93 -12.30 1.97
C CYS A 345 -3.52 -11.80 2.30
N VAL A 346 -2.56 -12.14 1.42
CA VAL A 346 -1.17 -11.65 1.44
C VAL A 346 -0.66 -11.50 0.01
N GLY A 347 0.20 -10.52 -0.23
CA GLY A 347 0.87 -10.35 -1.50
C GLY A 347 1.66 -9.06 -1.56
N ALA A 348 1.85 -8.54 -2.77
CA ALA A 348 2.58 -7.29 -2.95
C ALA A 348 2.00 -6.44 -4.07
N VAL A 349 2.22 -5.14 -3.94
CA VAL A 349 2.16 -4.17 -5.02
C VAL A 349 3.58 -3.74 -5.35
N ALA A 350 3.98 -3.92 -6.59
CA ALA A 350 5.25 -3.41 -7.10
C ALA A 350 4.98 -2.28 -8.07
N LEU A 351 5.62 -1.13 -7.85
CA LEU A 351 5.91 -0.16 -8.89
C LEU A 351 7.29 -0.52 -9.44
N TYR A 352 7.33 -1.07 -10.65
CA TYR A 352 8.57 -1.44 -11.29
C TYR A 352 9.32 -0.21 -11.81
N ARG A 353 10.65 -0.33 -11.95
CA ARG A 353 11.45 0.69 -12.61
C ARG A 353 11.01 0.78 -14.08
N HIS A 354 10.87 2.00 -14.56
CA HIS A 354 10.63 2.24 -15.97
C HIS A 354 11.91 1.90 -16.75
N ASP A 355 11.80 1.05 -17.77
CA ASP A 355 12.92 0.58 -18.58
C ASP A 355 13.35 1.60 -19.65
#